data_AF-A0A928TSG3-F1
#
_entry.id   AF-A0A928TSG3-F1
#
_cell.length_a   1.000
_cell.length_b   1.000
_cell.length_c   1.000
_cell.angle_alpha   90.00
_cell.angle_beta   90.00
_cell.angle_gamma   90.00
#
_symmetry.space_group_name_H-M   'P 1'
#
loop_
_entity.id
_entity.type
_entity.pdbx_description
1 polymer ?
#
loop_
_entity_poly.entity_id
_entity_poly.type
_entity_poly.pdbx_seq_one_letter_code
_entity_poly.pdbx_strand_id
1 'polypeptide(L)'
;MKHYNHRTPAPPANPPVAVVDGGELIFPEQMLPDERQAARVLLRPCGDRAQALLDELAGRLQMGGVRSSPVAYLRGLIARADAGSFVPELGPRVAAARARRQQDAAQRREREAEERRLAAERATPEYQARARAQREKVRQMLGELKTRMNTGRPT
;
A
#
# COMPACT_ATOMS: atom_id res chain seq x y z
N MET A 1 -53.45 46.83 -6.08
CA MET A 1 -52.80 46.99 -4.76
C MET A 1 -51.81 45.84 -4.57
N LYS A 2 -50.51 46.13 -4.51
CA LYS A 2 -49.43 45.14 -4.32
C LYS A 2 -49.21 44.96 -2.82
N HIS A 3 -49.28 43.76 -2.25
CA HIS A 3 -48.67 43.48 -0.94
C HIS A 3 -48.00 42.09 -0.90
N TYR A 4 -46.68 42.20 -0.87
CA TYR A 4 -45.55 41.31 -0.62
C TYR A 4 -45.78 40.00 0.15
N ASN A 5 -45.39 38.87 -0.47
CA ASN A 5 -44.95 37.67 0.24
C ASN A 5 -43.52 37.90 0.76
N HIS A 6 -43.35 37.91 2.08
CA HIS A 6 -42.02 37.86 2.71
C HIS A 6 -41.45 36.45 2.57
N ARG A 7 -40.68 36.22 1.50
CA ARG A 7 -39.82 35.03 1.38
C ARG A 7 -38.43 35.40 1.88
N THR A 8 -38.14 35.07 3.14
CA THR A 8 -36.78 35.06 3.66
C THR A 8 -35.98 33.97 2.94
N PRO A 9 -34.87 34.26 2.25
CA PRO A 9 -34.00 33.20 1.74
C PRO A 9 -33.24 32.57 2.91
N ALA A 10 -33.30 31.24 3.01
CA ALA A 10 -32.44 30.46 3.89
C ALA A 10 -30.96 30.74 3.55
N PRO A 11 -30.06 30.79 4.54
CA PRO A 11 -28.64 30.99 4.28
C PRO A 11 -28.09 29.85 3.40
N PRO A 12 -27.17 30.12 2.46
CA PRO A 12 -26.59 29.07 1.64
C PRO A 12 -25.85 28.08 2.53
N ALA A 13 -26.15 26.80 2.33
CA ALA A 13 -25.44 25.69 2.93
C ALA A 13 -23.94 25.87 2.66
N ASN A 14 -23.13 25.79 3.72
CA ASN A 14 -21.69 25.69 3.61
C ASN A 14 -21.32 24.62 2.57
N PRO A 15 -20.37 24.90 1.65
CA PRO A 15 -19.88 23.85 0.78
C PRO A 15 -19.28 22.74 1.65
N PRO A 16 -19.44 21.45 1.28
CA PRO A 16 -18.72 20.39 1.97
C PRO A 16 -17.23 20.71 1.83
N VAL A 17 -16.55 20.82 2.98
CA VAL A 17 -15.11 20.96 3.07
C VAL A 17 -14.52 19.69 2.46
N ALA A 18 -14.25 19.74 1.15
CA ALA A 18 -13.52 18.70 0.46
C ALA A 18 -12.04 18.91 0.78
N VAL A 19 -11.50 18.09 1.70
CA VAL A 19 -10.10 17.66 1.89
C VAL A 19 -9.95 17.30 3.37
N VAL A 20 -9.42 16.15 3.78
CA VAL A 20 -8.31 15.36 3.24
C VAL A 20 -8.69 13.89 3.38
N ASP A 21 -8.51 13.10 2.31
CA ASP A 21 -8.38 11.65 2.44
C ASP A 21 -7.06 11.37 3.16
N GLY A 22 -7.09 11.57 4.48
CA GLY A 22 -6.04 11.16 5.37
C GLY A 22 -6.16 9.66 5.48
N GLY A 23 -5.56 8.96 4.51
CA GLY A 23 -5.45 7.51 4.54
C GLY A 23 -5.11 7.05 5.96
N GLU A 24 -5.71 5.94 6.38
CA GLU A 24 -5.66 5.47 7.76
C GLU A 24 -4.26 5.63 8.38
N LEU A 25 -4.16 6.42 9.46
CA LEU A 25 -2.89 6.70 10.13
C LEU A 25 -2.19 5.40 10.51
N ILE A 26 -0.90 5.32 10.19
CA ILE A 26 -0.08 4.13 10.46
C ILE A 26 0.64 4.34 11.77
N PHE A 27 0.19 3.62 12.80
CA PHE A 27 0.74 3.70 14.15
C PHE A 27 1.96 2.81 14.33
N PRO A 28 2.94 3.22 15.16
CA PRO A 28 4.06 2.36 15.55
C PRO A 28 3.58 1.03 16.13
N GLU A 29 4.20 -0.07 15.70
CA GLU A 29 3.86 -1.42 16.16
C GLU A 29 4.05 -1.59 17.67
N GLN A 30 4.98 -0.84 18.26
CA GLN A 30 5.31 -0.88 19.69
C GLN A 30 4.22 -0.25 20.57
N MET A 31 3.30 0.53 20.01
CA MET A 31 2.20 1.12 20.78
C MET A 31 1.09 0.11 21.03
N LEU A 32 0.61 0.07 22.27
CA LEU A 32 -0.54 -0.73 22.68
C LEU A 32 -1.84 -0.19 22.04
N PRO A 33 -2.90 -1.02 21.91
CA PRO A 33 -4.16 -0.59 21.31
C PRO A 33 -4.75 0.69 21.94
N ASP A 34 -4.78 0.77 23.27
CA ASP A 34 -5.31 1.94 23.98
C ASP A 34 -4.46 3.19 23.75
N GLU A 35 -3.14 3.03 23.65
CA GLU A 35 -2.24 4.14 23.32
C GLU A 35 -2.47 4.65 21.90
N ARG A 36 -2.72 3.76 20.94
CA ARG A 36 -3.06 4.14 19.56
C ARG A 36 -4.37 4.90 19.52
N GLN A 37 -5.36 4.47 20.32
CA GLN A 37 -6.64 5.16 20.41
C GLN A 37 -6.47 6.56 21.03
N ALA A 38 -5.69 6.70 22.10
CA ALA A 38 -5.36 7.99 22.69
C ALA A 38 -4.59 8.89 21.71
N ALA A 39 -3.60 8.36 20.99
CA ALA A 39 -2.86 9.09 19.98
C ALA A 39 -3.73 9.54 18.81
N ARG A 40 -4.70 8.73 18.38
CA ARG A 40 -5.67 9.11 17.35
C ARG A 40 -6.46 10.35 17.75
N VAL A 41 -6.89 10.45 19.02
CA VAL A 41 -7.57 11.64 19.54
C VAL A 41 -6.64 12.86 19.50
N LEU A 42 -5.40 12.71 19.93
CA LEU A 42 -4.41 13.80 19.94
C LEU A 42 -4.05 14.32 18.54
N LEU A 43 -4.09 13.45 17.52
CA LEU A 43 -3.68 13.78 16.15
C LEU A 43 -4.79 14.38 15.29
N ARG A 44 -6.05 14.36 15.74
CA ARG A 44 -7.19 14.97 15.03
C ARG A 44 -6.93 16.41 14.54
N PRO A 45 -6.37 17.33 15.35
CA PRO A 45 -6.10 18.70 14.90
C PRO A 45 -4.86 18.84 14.01
N CYS A 46 -4.05 17.79 13.84
CA CYS A 46 -2.73 17.92 13.21
C CYS A 46 -2.77 17.91 11.67
N GLY A 47 -3.88 17.50 11.06
CA GLY A 47 -4.04 17.42 9.60
C GLY A 47 -2.92 16.61 8.93
N ASP A 48 -2.36 17.15 7.85
CA ASP A 48 -1.31 16.50 7.04
C ASP A 48 -0.01 16.19 7.81
N ARG A 49 0.22 16.87 8.94
CA ARG A 49 1.40 16.66 9.78
C ARG A 49 1.29 15.38 10.63
N ALA A 50 0.10 14.81 10.78
CA ALA A 50 -0.16 13.71 11.72
C ALA A 50 0.71 12.48 11.45
N GLN A 51 0.85 12.06 10.19
CA GLN A 51 1.67 10.89 9.87
C GLN A 51 3.16 11.15 10.09
N ALA A 52 3.66 12.35 9.80
CA ALA A 52 5.07 12.70 10.04
C ALA A 52 5.43 12.64 11.54
N LEU A 53 4.51 13.05 12.41
CA LEU A 53 4.67 12.94 13.86
C LEU A 53 4.68 11.48 14.34
N LEU A 54 3.84 10.63 13.76
CA LEU A 54 3.84 9.19 14.03
C LEU A 54 5.10 8.50 13.51
N ASP A 55 5.59 8.89 12.34
CA ASP A 55 6.80 8.36 11.74
C ASP A 55 8.04 8.74 12.60
N GLU A 56 8.10 9.95 13.14
CA GLU A 56 9.15 10.36 14.10
C GLU A 56 9.06 9.56 15.39
N LEU A 57 7.87 9.42 15.97
CA LEU A 57 7.65 8.61 17.17
C LEU A 57 8.09 7.15 16.95
N ALA A 58 7.75 6.56 15.80
CA ALA A 58 8.16 5.21 15.44
C ALA A 58 9.69 5.08 15.43
N GLY A 59 10.39 6.05 14.85
CA GLY A 59 11.85 6.08 14.83
C GLY A 59 12.44 6.14 16.24
N ARG A 60 11.89 7.00 17.12
CA ARG A 60 12.34 7.13 18.51
C ARG A 60 12.10 5.85 19.32
N LEU A 61 10.97 5.17 19.10
CA LEU A 61 10.65 3.89 19.74
C LEU A 61 11.62 2.79 19.30
N GLN A 62 11.94 2.70 18.01
CA GLN A 62 12.90 1.72 17.48
C GLN A 62 14.31 1.89 18.06
N MET A 63 14.71 3.13 18.37
CA MET A 63 16.01 3.42 18.99
C MET A 63 16.01 3.27 20.53
N GLY A 64 14.89 2.88 21.15
CA GLY A 64 14.77 2.82 22.61
C GLY A 64 14.82 4.20 23.30
N GLY A 65 14.56 5.28 22.55
CA GLY A 65 14.63 6.66 23.02
C GLY A 65 13.40 7.13 23.79
N VAL A 66 12.30 6.36 23.79
CA VAL A 66 11.06 6.67 24.52
C VAL A 66 11.00 5.80 25.77
N ARG A 67 11.18 6.40 26.95
CA ARG A 67 11.32 5.66 28.22
C ARG A 67 10.08 5.65 29.12
N SER A 68 9.08 6.49 28.87
CA SER A 68 7.92 6.67 29.75
C SER A 68 6.59 6.31 29.10
N SER A 69 6.16 7.09 28.11
CA SER A 69 4.91 6.85 27.39
C SER A 69 5.01 7.37 25.95
N PRO A 70 4.77 6.52 24.93
CA PRO A 70 4.63 6.94 23.54
C PRO A 70 3.63 8.08 23.35
N VAL A 71 2.50 8.04 24.07
CA VAL A 71 1.44 9.07 24.00
C VAL A 71 1.93 10.40 24.57
N ALA A 72 2.65 10.40 25.70
CA ALA A 72 3.22 11.62 26.27
C ALA A 72 4.30 12.21 25.36
N TYR A 73 5.14 11.36 24.77
CA TYR A 73 6.14 11.79 23.80
C TYR A 73 5.50 12.44 22.57
N LEU A 74 4.43 11.83 22.04
CA LEU A 74 3.67 12.35 20.92
C LEU A 74 3.08 13.73 21.22
N ARG A 75 2.52 13.96 22.41
CA ARG A 75 2.06 15.30 22.83
C ARG A 75 3.18 16.33 22.76
N GLY A 76 4.38 15.97 23.18
CA GLY A 76 5.55 16.85 23.09
C GLY A 76 5.96 17.16 21.65
N LEU A 77 5.86 16.19 20.74
CA LEU A 77 6.08 16.42 19.30
C LEU A 77 5.04 17.38 18.72
N ILE A 78 3.75 17.16 19.03
CA ILE A 78 2.66 18.02 18.59
C ILE A 78 2.88 19.46 19.06
N ALA A 79 3.19 19.65 20.35
CA ALA A 79 3.44 20.98 20.90
C ALA A 79 4.60 21.70 20.19
N ARG A 80 5.69 20.99 19.86
CA ARG A 80 6.78 21.57 19.06
C ARG A 80 6.35 21.91 17.64
N ALA A 81 5.52 21.09 17.02
CA ALA A 81 5.02 21.32 15.67
C ALA A 81 4.09 22.52 15.60
N ASP A 82 3.23 22.71 16.61
CA ASP A 82 2.37 23.88 16.72
C ASP A 82 3.16 25.15 17.02
N ALA A 83 4.26 25.03 17.78
CA ALA A 83 5.20 26.13 17.99
C ALA A 83 6.16 26.38 16.81
N GLY A 84 6.05 25.63 15.71
CA GLY A 84 6.95 25.76 14.54
C GLY A 84 8.41 25.34 14.79
N SER A 85 8.69 24.64 15.89
CA SER A 85 10.02 24.21 16.31
C SER A 85 10.27 22.70 16.09
N PHE A 86 9.32 22.00 15.49
CA PHE A 86 9.47 20.60 15.16
C PHE A 86 10.33 20.41 13.91
N VAL A 87 11.50 19.81 14.09
CA VAL A 87 12.36 19.34 13.00
C VAL A 87 12.39 17.81 13.07
N PRO A 88 11.81 17.09 12.10
CA PRO A 88 11.84 15.64 12.08
C PRO A 88 13.24 15.11 11.78
N GLU A 89 13.69 14.10 12.52
CA GLU A 89 15.04 13.52 12.39
C GLU A 89 14.98 12.07 11.89
N LEU A 90 14.12 11.26 12.50
CA LEU A 90 13.97 9.84 12.22
C LEU A 90 12.75 9.56 11.34
N GLY A 91 11.73 10.43 11.40
CA GLY A 91 10.50 10.33 10.62
C GLY A 91 10.72 10.12 9.11
N PRO A 92 11.60 10.86 8.42
CA PRO A 92 11.81 10.68 6.98
C PRO A 92 12.29 9.28 6.60
N ARG A 93 13.14 8.66 7.43
CA ARG A 93 13.61 7.28 7.22
C ARG A 93 12.47 6.28 7.35
N VAL A 94 11.60 6.46 8.35
CA VAL A 94 10.42 5.61 8.56
C VAL A 94 9.42 5.76 7.41
N ALA A 95 9.16 6.99 6.97
CA ALA A 95 8.29 7.28 5.83
C ALA A 95 8.80 6.61 4.54
N ALA A 96 10.11 6.72 4.26
CA ALA A 96 10.73 6.07 3.10
C ALA A 96 10.63 4.54 3.16
N ALA A 97 10.88 3.94 4.33
CA ALA A 97 10.75 2.49 4.52
C ALA A 97 9.30 2.02 4.31
N ARG A 98 8.31 2.81 4.76
CA ARG A 98 6.89 2.54 4.51
C ARG A 98 6.55 2.62 3.02
N ALA A 99 6.95 3.68 2.33
CA ALA A 99 6.70 3.83 0.89
C ALA A 99 7.30 2.67 0.09
N ARG A 100 8.53 2.25 0.42
CA ARG A 100 9.16 1.09 -0.22
C ARG A 100 8.37 -0.20 0.00
N ARG A 101 7.92 -0.48 1.23
CA ARG A 101 7.08 -1.65 1.52
C ARG A 101 5.77 -1.66 0.71
N GLN A 102 5.15 -0.50 0.55
CA GLN A 102 3.92 -0.36 -0.26
C GLN A 102 4.19 -0.62 -1.74
N GLN A 103 5.27 -0.06 -2.29
CA GLN A 103 5.70 -0.30 -3.67
C GLN A 103 6.01 -1.79 -3.91
N ASP A 104 6.76 -2.43 -3.02
CA ASP A 104 7.10 -3.84 -3.13
C ASP A 104 5.85 -4.73 -3.07
N ALA A 105 4.88 -4.39 -2.22
CA ALA A 105 3.61 -5.11 -2.11
C ALA A 105 2.74 -4.93 -3.37
N ALA A 106 2.70 -3.73 -3.95
CA ALA A 106 2.00 -3.47 -5.21
C ALA A 106 2.61 -4.28 -6.35
N GLN A 107 3.93 -4.26 -6.51
CA GLN A 107 4.63 -5.03 -7.52
C GLN A 107 4.40 -6.54 -7.38
N ARG A 108 4.37 -7.07 -6.14
CA ARG A 108 4.05 -8.48 -5.91
C ARG A 108 2.63 -8.81 -6.37
N ARG A 109 1.65 -7.98 -6.02
CA ARG A 109 0.24 -8.17 -6.44
C ARG A 109 0.09 -8.13 -7.96
N GLU A 110 0.79 -7.22 -8.63
CA GLU A 110 0.79 -7.14 -10.10
C GLU A 110 1.35 -8.41 -10.73
N ARG A 111 2.49 -8.90 -10.25
CA ARG A 111 3.11 -10.15 -10.73
C ARG A 111 2.19 -11.36 -10.50
N GLU A 112 1.60 -11.46 -9.31
CA GLU A 112 0.67 -12.55 -8.99
C GLU A 112 -0.59 -12.48 -9.87
N ALA A 113 -1.11 -11.29 -10.16
CA ALA A 113 -2.24 -11.11 -11.05
C ALA A 113 -1.89 -11.50 -12.50
N GLU A 114 -0.72 -11.11 -13.00
CA GLU A 114 -0.23 -11.50 -14.31
C GLU A 114 -0.03 -13.02 -14.41
N GLU A 115 0.60 -13.64 -13.42
CA GLU A 115 0.80 -15.09 -13.36
C GLU A 115 -0.55 -15.82 -13.36
N ARG A 116 -1.53 -15.35 -12.58
CA ARG A 116 -2.89 -15.91 -12.57
C ARG A 116 -3.56 -15.77 -13.95
N ARG A 117 -3.39 -14.64 -14.63
CA ARG A 117 -3.93 -14.44 -15.99
C ARG A 117 -3.31 -15.43 -16.99
N LEU A 118 -1.99 -15.57 -16.97
CA LEU A 118 -1.28 -16.52 -17.83
C LEU A 118 -1.64 -17.97 -17.51
N ALA A 119 -1.81 -18.31 -16.23
CA ALA A 119 -2.26 -19.63 -15.81
C ALA A 119 -3.67 -19.93 -16.30
N ALA A 120 -4.59 -18.96 -16.20
CA ALA A 120 -5.95 -19.10 -16.72
C ALA A 120 -5.96 -19.29 -18.26
N GLU A 121 -5.15 -18.52 -18.99
CA GLU A 121 -4.99 -18.67 -20.43
C GLU A 121 -4.47 -20.07 -20.80
N ARG A 122 -3.42 -20.54 -20.12
CA ARG A 122 -2.85 -21.89 -20.33
C ARG A 122 -3.81 -23.01 -19.94
N ALA A 123 -4.73 -22.75 -19.02
CA ALA A 123 -5.76 -23.69 -18.61
C ALA A 123 -6.89 -23.82 -19.65
N THR A 124 -6.99 -22.93 -20.65
CA THR A 124 -8.01 -23.04 -21.68
C THR A 124 -7.87 -24.34 -22.48
N PRO A 125 -8.99 -25.02 -22.83
CA PRO A 125 -8.94 -26.27 -23.60
C PRO A 125 -8.21 -26.12 -24.95
N GLU A 126 -8.39 -24.97 -25.61
CA GLU A 126 -7.74 -24.67 -26.89
C GLU A 126 -6.22 -24.60 -26.76
N TYR A 127 -5.71 -23.88 -25.76
CA TYR A 127 -4.28 -23.80 -25.50
C TYR A 127 -3.71 -25.19 -25.17
N GLN A 128 -4.38 -25.94 -24.30
CA GLN A 128 -3.96 -27.30 -23.94
C GLN A 128 -3.96 -28.25 -25.14
N ALA A 129 -4.95 -28.16 -26.04
CA ALA A 129 -5.03 -28.96 -27.25
C ALA A 129 -3.87 -28.64 -28.20
N ARG A 130 -3.57 -27.36 -28.43
CA ARG A 130 -2.42 -26.92 -29.23
C ARG A 130 -1.10 -27.41 -28.63
N ALA A 131 -0.94 -27.27 -27.31
CA ALA A 131 0.25 -27.74 -26.61
C ALA A 131 0.44 -29.27 -26.71
N ARG A 132 -0.64 -30.04 -26.60
CA ARG A 132 -0.63 -31.51 -26.80
C ARG A 132 -0.20 -31.87 -28.23
N ALA A 133 -0.86 -31.28 -29.23
CA ALA A 133 -0.53 -31.52 -30.64
C ALA A 133 0.93 -31.16 -30.97
N GLN A 134 1.46 -30.08 -30.41
CA GLN A 134 2.86 -29.69 -30.63
C GLN A 134 3.84 -30.68 -29.99
N ARG A 135 3.54 -31.19 -28.79
CA ARG A 135 4.35 -32.23 -28.13
C ARG A 135 4.36 -33.53 -28.93
N GLU A 136 3.23 -33.93 -29.48
CA GLU A 136 3.13 -35.12 -30.33
C GLU A 136 3.98 -34.99 -31.60
N LYS A 137 3.93 -33.83 -32.27
CA LYS A 137 4.80 -33.55 -33.43
C LYS A 137 6.27 -33.63 -33.07
N VAL A 138 6.68 -33.02 -31.95
CA VAL A 138 8.09 -33.09 -31.49
C VAL A 138 8.50 -34.53 -31.21
N ARG A 139 7.63 -35.32 -30.57
CA ARG A 139 7.88 -36.74 -30.30
C ARG A 139 8.05 -37.55 -31.60
N GLN A 140 7.21 -37.30 -32.60
CA GLN A 140 7.32 -37.95 -33.91
C GLN A 140 8.65 -37.61 -34.59
N MET A 141 9.02 -36.33 -34.67
CA MET A 141 10.29 -35.89 -35.25
C MET A 141 11.51 -36.52 -34.56
N LEU A 142 11.50 -36.60 -33.23
CA LEU A 142 12.57 -37.25 -32.47
C LEU A 142 12.64 -38.75 -32.72
N GLY A 143 11.48 -39.41 -32.85
CA GLY A 143 11.40 -40.82 -33.22
C GLY A 143 12.00 -41.08 -34.59
N GLU A 144 11.65 -40.27 -35.58
CA GLU A 144 12.19 -40.35 -36.94
C GLU A 144 13.71 -40.12 -36.98
N LEU A 145 14.20 -39.10 -36.26
CA LEU A 145 15.63 -38.82 -36.16
C LEU A 145 16.39 -39.99 -35.55
N LYS A 146 15.87 -40.58 -34.46
CA LYS A 146 16.48 -41.73 -33.80
C LYS A 146 16.52 -42.95 -34.73
N THR A 147 15.46 -43.20 -35.49
CA THR A 147 15.41 -44.29 -36.47
C THR A 147 16.47 -44.09 -37.55
N ARG A 148 16.59 -42.88 -38.13
CA ARG A 148 17.62 -42.55 -39.13
C ARG A 148 19.04 -42.75 -38.60
N MET A 149 19.30 -42.35 -37.36
CA MET A 149 20.60 -42.54 -36.71
C MET A 149 20.94 -44.02 -36.47
N ASN A 150 19.93 -44.85 -36.17
CA ASN A 150 20.15 -46.26 -35.92
C ASN A 150 20.37 -47.07 -37.21
N THR A 151 19.76 -46.66 -38.32
CA THR A 151 19.95 -47.29 -39.64
C THR A 151 21.23 -46.85 -40.36
N GLY A 152 21.85 -45.75 -39.94
CA GLY A 152 23.06 -45.18 -40.54
C GLY A 152 24.37 -45.61 -39.90
N ARG A 153 24.38 -46.54 -38.94
CA ARG A 153 25.60 -47.04 -38.28
C ARG A 153 26.15 -48.23 -39.09
N PRO A 154 27.28 -48.09 -39.81
CA PRO A 154 27.90 -49.23 -40.47
C PRO A 154 28.54 -50.13 -39.40
N THR A 155 28.30 -51.44 -39.52
CA THR A 155 29.02 -52.51 -38.82
C THR A 155 30.41 -52.70 -39.38
#